data_AF-A0A2T5LTR0-F1
#
_entry.id   AF-A0A2T5LTR0-F1
#
_cell.length_a   1.000
_cell.length_b   1.000
_cell.length_c   1.000
_cell.angle_alpha   90.00
_cell.angle_beta   90.00
_cell.angle_gamma   90.00
#
_symmetry.space_group_name_H-M   'P 1'
#
loop_
_entity.id
_entity.type
_entity.pdbx_description
1 polymer ?
#
loop_
_entity_poly.entity_id
_entity_poly.type
_entity_poly.pdbx_seq_one_letter_code
_entity_poly.pdbx_strand_id
1 'polypeptide(L)'
;IIQKHDPASVLKEAIVYDGIYGSNYEDKSEGMKQALDKVWANGWLHAEKSDTDIHFVFAAQIHRWYYQCLFSERYLDNKLDYESPLQLVLDAIKCFQPRQLSDAPRSLIGNSSPLEDQY
;
A
#
# COMPACT_ATOMS: atom_id res chain seq x y z
N ILE A 1 2.22 13.78 22.14
CA ILE A 1 3.29 13.51 21.15
C ILE A 1 2.83 14.12 19.84
N ILE A 2 3.33 15.31 19.49
CA ILE A 2 2.96 16.01 18.25
C ILE A 2 3.65 15.26 17.12
N GLN A 3 2.87 14.56 16.28
CA GLN A 3 3.40 13.91 15.09
C GLN A 3 4.06 14.98 14.23
N LYS A 4 5.38 14.92 14.05
CA LYS A 4 6.04 15.70 13.00
C LYS A 4 5.43 15.23 11.67
N HIS A 5 4.84 16.16 10.94
CA HIS A 5 4.18 15.89 9.65
C HIS A 5 5.17 15.43 8.57
N ASP A 6 6.46 15.66 8.79
CA ASP A 6 7.49 15.51 7.76
C ASP A 6 7.68 14.03 7.32
N PRO A 7 7.85 13.02 8.20
CA PRO A 7 8.01 11.63 7.77
C PRO A 7 6.77 11.05 7.08
N ALA A 8 5.58 11.44 7.54
CA ALA A 8 4.33 11.04 6.90
C ALA A 8 4.21 11.63 5.48
N SER A 9 4.72 12.85 5.27
CA SER A 9 4.74 13.49 3.95
C SER A 9 5.71 12.78 3.01
N VAL A 10 6.90 12.39 3.49
CA VAL A 10 7.84 11.56 2.72
C VAL A 10 7.17 10.24 2.30
N LEU A 11 6.55 9.52 3.24
CA LEU A 11 5.90 8.25 2.93
C LEU A 11 4.74 8.40 1.94
N LYS A 12 3.94 9.47 2.03
CA LYS A 12 2.88 9.76 1.05
C LYS A 12 3.45 10.02 -0.34
N GLU A 13 4.51 10.81 -0.44
CA GLU A 13 5.20 11.09 -1.71
C GLU A 13 5.73 9.79 -2.33
N ALA A 14 6.39 8.94 -1.52
CA ALA A 14 6.86 7.62 -1.96
C ALA A 14 5.72 6.70 -2.46
N ILE A 15 4.54 6.75 -1.85
CA ILE A 15 3.39 5.94 -2.31
C ILE A 15 2.88 6.41 -3.66
N VAL A 16 2.79 7.73 -3.86
CA VAL A 16 2.28 8.33 -5.09
C VAL A 16 3.20 8.06 -6.27
N TYR A 17 4.51 8.17 -6.06
CA TYR A 17 5.51 8.05 -7.14
C TYR A 17 6.21 6.69 -7.22
N ASP A 18 5.79 5.72 -6.41
CA ASP A 18 6.45 4.39 -6.28
C ASP A 18 7.93 4.47 -5.89
N GLY A 19 8.21 5.36 -4.95
CA GLY A 19 9.55 5.69 -4.51
C GLY A 19 9.83 7.18 -4.60
N ILE A 20 11.06 7.54 -4.24
CA ILE A 20 11.54 8.92 -4.17
C ILE A 20 12.95 8.97 -4.73
N TYR A 21 13.21 9.91 -5.63
CA TYR A 21 14.55 10.21 -6.09
C TYR A 21 15.27 11.13 -5.11
N GLY A 22 16.53 10.82 -4.79
CA GLY A 22 17.38 11.58 -3.89
C GLY A 22 17.58 13.02 -4.38
N SER A 23 17.75 13.19 -5.69
CA SER A 23 17.79 14.50 -6.35
C SER A 23 16.59 15.39 -6.02
N ASN A 24 15.38 14.83 -5.91
CA ASN A 24 14.17 15.59 -5.54
C ASN A 24 14.20 16.15 -4.11
N TYR A 25 15.13 15.65 -3.28
CA TYR A 25 15.30 16.04 -1.89
C TYR A 25 16.48 16.99 -1.65
N GLU A 26 17.31 17.26 -2.66
CA GLU A 26 18.44 18.20 -2.55
C GLU A 26 17.97 19.63 -2.29
N ASP A 27 16.89 20.06 -2.94
CA ASP A 27 16.31 21.40 -2.80
C ASP A 27 15.20 21.51 -1.74
N LYS A 28 14.82 20.39 -1.11
CA LYS A 28 13.80 20.39 -0.05
C LYS A 28 14.38 20.94 1.26
N SER A 29 13.47 21.37 2.15
CA SER A 29 13.85 21.90 3.46
C SER A 29 14.65 20.88 4.29
N GLU A 30 15.49 21.38 5.18
CA GLU A 30 16.29 20.56 6.10
C GLU A 30 15.42 19.57 6.91
N GLY A 31 14.20 19.97 7.27
CA GLY A 31 13.24 19.10 7.93
C GLY A 31 12.80 17.89 7.09
N MET A 32 12.62 18.08 5.78
CA MET A 32 12.26 17.00 4.85
C MET A 32 13.44 16.05 4.61
N LYS A 33 14.66 16.58 4.51
CA LYS A 33 15.89 15.75 4.42
C LYS A 33 16.04 14.87 5.65
N GLN A 34 15.95 15.45 6.85
CA GLN A 34 15.98 14.69 8.10
C GLN A 34 14.82 13.70 8.25
N ALA A 35 13.67 13.99 7.64
CA ALA A 35 12.55 13.07 7.64
C ALA A 35 12.82 11.87 6.73
N LEU A 36 13.38 12.10 5.54
CA LEU A 36 13.82 11.03 4.63
C LEU A 36 14.86 10.14 5.30
N ASP A 37 15.87 10.75 5.94
CA ASP A 37 16.91 10.02 6.66
C ASP A 37 16.33 9.14 7.77
N LYS A 38 15.32 9.62 8.51
CA LYS A 38 14.64 8.82 9.53
C LYS A 38 13.82 7.69 8.94
N VAL A 39 13.10 7.93 7.85
CA VAL A 39 12.32 6.89 7.17
C VAL A 39 13.25 5.79 6.65
N TRP A 40 14.38 6.18 6.08
CA TRP A 40 15.43 5.28 5.63
C TRP A 40 16.10 4.52 6.79
N ALA A 41 16.55 5.21 7.84
CA ALA A 41 17.20 4.60 9.00
C ALA A 41 16.29 3.62 9.75
N ASN A 42 14.97 3.83 9.71
CA ASN A 42 13.97 2.93 10.28
C ASN A 42 13.61 1.74 9.36
N GLY A 43 14.19 1.67 8.15
CA GLY A 43 14.01 0.53 7.23
C GLY A 43 12.71 0.53 6.42
N TRP A 44 11.95 1.62 6.43
CA TRP A 44 10.71 1.72 5.65
C TRP A 44 10.97 1.88 4.15
N LEU A 45 12.00 2.68 3.83
CA LEU A 45 12.51 2.82 2.47
C LEU A 45 13.93 2.25 2.39
N HIS A 46 14.25 1.65 1.25
CA HIS A 46 15.57 1.16 0.88
C HIS A 46 16.14 2.06 -0.22
N ALA A 47 17.45 2.30 -0.16
CA ALA A 47 18.14 3.09 -1.16
C ALA A 47 18.69 2.18 -2.27
N GLU A 48 18.11 2.28 -3.46
CA GLU A 48 18.64 1.67 -4.68
C GLU A 48 19.51 2.69 -5.40
N LYS A 49 20.81 2.40 -5.47
CA LYS A 49 21.76 3.29 -6.15
C LYS A 49 21.79 2.97 -7.65
N SER A 50 21.44 3.96 -8.47
CA SER A 50 21.69 3.96 -9.91
C SER A 50 22.94 4.79 -10.23
N ASP A 51 23.43 4.71 -11.47
CA ASP A 51 24.60 5.50 -11.91
C ASP A 51 24.36 7.01 -11.85
N THR A 52 23.09 7.44 -11.89
CA THR A 52 22.69 8.85 -11.96
C THR A 52 22.09 9.39 -10.67
N ASP A 53 21.46 8.55 -9.85
CA ASP A 53 20.75 8.99 -8.64
C ASP A 53 20.51 7.85 -7.63
N ILE A 54 20.13 8.20 -6.41
CA ILE A 54 19.66 7.27 -5.38
C ILE A 54 18.14 7.25 -5.41
N HIS A 55 17.55 6.08 -5.63
CA HIS A 55 16.11 5.87 -5.61
C HIS A 55 15.70 5.18 -4.31
N PHE A 56 14.94 5.88 -3.47
CA PHE A 56 14.41 5.38 -2.21
C PHE A 56 13.06 4.71 -2.45
N VAL A 57 13.01 3.38 -2.38
CA VAL A 57 11.81 2.57 -2.65
C VAL A 57 11.35 1.83 -1.40
N PHE A 58 10.09 1.38 -1.36
CA PHE A 58 9.64 0.54 -0.26
C PHE A 58 10.40 -0.79 -0.24
N ALA A 59 10.89 -1.19 0.94
CA ALA A 59 11.60 -2.45 1.11
C ALA A 59 10.75 -3.68 0.73
N ALA A 60 9.43 -3.56 0.79
CA ALA A 60 8.49 -4.59 0.34
C ALA A 60 7.14 -3.96 -0.02
N GLN A 61 6.41 -4.59 -0.95
CA GLN A 61 5.08 -4.16 -1.37
C GLN A 61 4.07 -4.14 -0.20
N ILE A 62 4.26 -5.00 0.82
CA ILE A 62 3.44 -4.98 2.03
C ILE A 62 3.59 -3.68 2.84
N HIS A 63 4.77 -3.06 2.86
CA HIS A 63 4.98 -1.78 3.53
C HIS A 63 4.26 -0.64 2.79
N ARG A 64 4.32 -0.65 1.46
CA ARG A 64 3.58 0.30 0.61
C ARG A 64 2.09 0.16 0.83
N TRP A 65 1.57 -1.06 0.76
CA TRP A 65 0.14 -1.36 0.94
C TRP A 65 -0.35 -0.95 2.34
N TYR A 66 0.39 -1.29 3.39
CA TYR A 66 0.07 -0.90 4.77
C TYR A 66 -0.11 0.62 4.91
N TYR A 67 0.85 1.41 4.44
CA TYR A 67 0.74 2.86 4.53
C TYR A 67 -0.31 3.44 3.59
N GLN A 68 -0.50 2.85 2.41
CA GLN A 68 -1.56 3.25 1.50
C GLN A 68 -2.93 3.07 2.16
N CYS A 69 -3.17 1.96 2.86
CA CYS A 69 -4.38 1.76 3.67
C CYS A 69 -4.48 2.75 4.83
N LEU A 70 -3.35 3.07 5.48
CA LEU A 70 -3.33 3.98 6.62
C LEU A 70 -3.58 5.45 6.22
N PHE A 71 -3.17 5.85 5.02
CA PHE A 71 -3.34 7.20 4.47
C PHE A 71 -4.56 7.37 3.57
N SER A 72 -5.11 6.28 3.02
CA SER A 72 -6.40 6.34 2.36
C SER A 72 -7.43 6.75 3.40
N GLU A 73 -8.31 7.70 3.02
CA GLU A 73 -9.44 8.04 3.87
C GLU A 73 -10.13 6.74 4.26
N ARG A 74 -10.38 6.59 5.57
CA ARG A 74 -11.26 5.54 6.08
C ARG A 74 -12.61 5.79 5.42
N TYR A 75 -12.86 5.15 4.28
CA TYR A 75 -14.22 4.77 3.98
C TYR A 75 -14.70 4.11 5.25
N LEU A 76 -15.78 4.64 5.82
CA LEU A 76 -16.37 4.03 7.00
C LEU A 76 -16.62 2.57 6.59
N ASP A 77 -15.82 1.65 7.12
CA ASP A 77 -15.95 0.20 6.88
C ASP A 77 -17.37 -0.29 7.28
N ASN A 78 -18.09 0.59 7.97
CA ASN A 78 -19.41 0.44 8.52
C ASN A 78 -20.51 1.09 7.65
N LYS A 79 -20.18 1.80 6.56
CA LYS A 79 -21.14 2.53 5.73
C LYS A 79 -21.15 1.95 4.32
N LEU A 80 -22.10 1.06 4.11
CA LEU A 80 -22.51 0.63 2.78
C LEU A 80 -23.34 1.78 2.17
N ASP A 81 -22.94 2.26 0.99
CA ASP A 81 -23.64 3.31 0.24
C ASP A 81 -24.91 2.77 -0.43
N TYR A 82 -25.83 2.28 0.40
CA TYR A 82 -27.15 1.81 -0.02
C TYR A 82 -28.22 2.47 0.85
N GLU A 83 -29.28 2.95 0.23
CA GLU A 83 -30.39 3.60 0.94
C GLU A 83 -31.22 2.60 1.76
N SER A 84 -31.14 1.31 1.42
CA SER A 84 -31.79 0.23 2.17
C SER A 84 -31.08 -1.13 1.98
N PRO A 85 -31.24 -2.07 2.92
CA PRO A 85 -30.78 -3.46 2.74
C PRO A 85 -31.38 -4.14 1.50
N LEU A 86 -32.60 -3.77 1.09
CA LEU A 86 -33.23 -4.33 -0.11
C LEU A 86 -32.48 -3.92 -1.39
N GLN A 87 -32.03 -2.67 -1.47
CA GLN A 87 -31.26 -2.18 -2.62
C GLN A 87 -29.94 -2.93 -2.76
N LEU A 88 -29.23 -3.13 -1.64
CA LEU A 88 -28.01 -3.95 -1.58
C LEU A 88 -28.26 -5.37 -2.11
N VAL A 89 -29.32 -6.02 -1.64
CA VAL A 89 -29.64 -7.40 -2.06
C VAL A 89 -29.97 -7.47 -3.55
N LEU A 90 -30.75 -6.51 -4.06
CA LEU A 90 -31.10 -6.47 -5.48
C LEU A 90 -29.87 -6.27 -6.37
N ASP A 91 -28.96 -5.37 -6.01
CA ASP A 91 -27.76 -5.12 -6.80
C ASP A 91 -26.75 -6.26 -6.68
N ALA A 92 -26.61 -6.87 -5.50
CA ALA A 92 -25.80 -8.07 -5.31
C ALA A 92 -26.28 -9.21 -6.21
N ILE A 93 -27.61 -9.44 -6.31
CA ILE A 93 -28.19 -10.49 -7.17
C ILE A 93 -28.00 -10.16 -8.65
N LYS A 94 -28.20 -8.90 -9.06
CA LYS A 94 -28.03 -8.48 -10.47
C LYS A 94 -26.59 -8.59 -10.96
N CYS A 95 -25.65 -8.24 -10.10
CA CYS A 95 -24.22 -8.29 -10.39
C CYS A 95 -23.61 -9.68 -10.17
N PHE A 96 -24.39 -10.61 -9.63
CA PHE A 96 -23.97 -11.98 -9.39
C PHE A 96 -23.73 -12.70 -10.71
N GLN A 97 -22.51 -13.15 -10.94
CA GLN A 97 -22.19 -14.00 -12.09
C GLN A 97 -22.28 -15.46 -11.63
N PRO A 98 -23.14 -16.31 -12.23
CA PRO A 98 -23.26 -17.71 -11.84
C PRO A 98 -21.94 -18.50 -11.87
N ARG A 99 -20.97 -18.05 -12.68
CA ARG A 99 -19.61 -18.61 -12.73
C ARG A 99 -18.87 -18.52 -11.39
N GLN A 100 -19.20 -17.53 -10.55
CA GLN A 100 -18.66 -17.38 -9.20
C GLN A 100 -19.10 -18.49 -8.25
N LEU A 101 -20.15 -19.26 -8.58
CA LEU A 101 -20.54 -20.47 -7.85
C LEU A 101 -20.04 -21.76 -8.48
N SER A 102 -19.85 -21.77 -9.80
CA SER A 102 -19.39 -22.97 -10.51
C SER A 102 -17.88 -23.16 -10.44
N ASP A 103 -17.14 -22.06 -10.40
CA ASP A 103 -15.69 -22.08 -10.42
C ASP A 103 -15.20 -22.11 -8.98
N ALA A 104 -14.73 -23.27 -8.52
CA ALA A 104 -14.08 -23.37 -7.23
C ALA A 104 -12.90 -22.38 -7.19
N PRO A 105 -12.90 -21.37 -6.30
CA PRO A 105 -11.72 -20.55 -6.12
C PRO A 105 -10.74 -21.40 -5.31
N ARG A 106 -9.93 -22.19 -6.02
CA ARG A 106 -8.58 -22.67 -5.67
C ARG A 106 -8.15 -23.78 -6.62
N SER A 107 -7.56 -23.36 -7.74
CA SER A 107 -6.40 -24.02 -8.35
C SER A 107 -5.91 -23.07 -9.43
N LEU A 108 -5.21 -22.01 -8.98
CA LEU A 108 -4.29 -21.32 -9.87
C LEU A 108 -3.25 -22.36 -10.25
N ILE A 109 -3.24 -22.73 -11.54
CA ILE A 109 -2.24 -23.62 -12.13
C ILE A 109 -0.86 -23.06 -11.75
N GLY A 110 -0.18 -23.80 -10.88
CA GLY A 110 1.14 -23.49 -10.35
C GLY A 110 1.52 -24.61 -9.42
N ASN A 111 2.29 -25.57 -9.93
CA ASN A 111 2.82 -26.70 -9.18
C ASN A 111 3.77 -26.20 -8.09
N SER A 112 3.23 -25.84 -6.94
CA SER A 112 3.99 -25.78 -5.69
C SER A 112 2.99 -26.03 -4.58
N SER A 113 3.05 -27.24 -4.02
CA SER A 113 2.30 -27.64 -2.83
C SER A 113 2.40 -26.55 -1.75
N PRO A 114 1.31 -26.27 -1.01
CA PRO A 114 1.42 -25.37 0.13
C PRO A 114 2.40 -25.95 1.14
N LEU A 115 3.34 -25.11 1.57
CA LEU A 115 4.26 -25.34 2.69
C LEU A 115 3.43 -25.35 3.99
N GLU A 116 2.81 -26.47 4.31
CA GLU A 116 2.23 -26.69 5.65
C GLU A 116 2.74 -28.04 6.20
N ASP A 117 3.25 -27.94 7.43
CA ASP A 117 3.61 -29.00 8.37
C ASP A 117 4.85 -29.86 8.09
N GLN A 118 6.02 -29.29 8.40
CA GLN A 118 7.14 -30.06 8.93
C GLN A 118 7.37 -29.67 10.40
N TYR A 119 6.81 -30.46 11.30
CA TYR A 119 7.31 -30.66 12.66
C TYR A 119 7.77 -32.11 12.81
#